data_AF-A0A380K038-F1
#
_entry.id   AF-A0A380K038-F1
#
_cell.length_a   1.000
_cell.length_b   1.000
_cell.length_c   1.000
_cell.angle_alpha   90.00
_cell.angle_beta   90.00
_cell.angle_gamma   90.00
#
_symmetry.space_group_name_H-M   'P 1'
#
loop_
_entity.id
_entity.type
_entity.pdbx_description
1 polymer ?
#
loop_
_entity_poly.entity_id
_entity_poly.type
_entity_poly.pdbx_seq_one_letter_code
_entity_poly.pdbx_strand_id
1 'polypeptide(L)'
;MVQSYDEEGVFVHSFIDSDTILRIADEDYKAQGAGANANPYYIQFELTHEKSQKGFAEQLANAAYYTAYMLKKYDLPVTLGQEDGEGTIWTHEMVSLYLGGTDHVDPTDYWTETANDYFRTDYDVKDFVELVQAYYNAC
;
A
#
# COMPACT_ATOMS: atom_id res chain seq x y z
N MET A 1 -14.07 5.30 -4.34
CA MET A 1 -14.65 6.54 -3.77
C MET A 1 -14.87 7.60 -4.84
N VAL A 2 -15.83 8.52 -4.67
CA VAL A 2 -15.94 9.74 -5.52
C VAL A 2 -16.31 10.94 -4.64
N GLN A 3 -15.86 10.93 -3.39
CA GLN A 3 -15.89 12.11 -2.51
C GLN A 3 -14.48 12.71 -2.49
N SER A 4 -14.37 14.04 -2.37
CA SER A 4 -13.09 14.77 -2.40
C SER A 4 -13.03 15.77 -1.25
N TYR A 5 -11.83 16.05 -0.78
CA TYR A 5 -11.57 17.13 0.17
C TYR A 5 -11.75 18.50 -0.50
N ASP A 6 -11.99 19.54 0.31
CA ASP A 6 -12.21 20.92 -0.16
C ASP A 6 -10.93 21.59 -0.70
N GLU A 7 -9.75 21.14 -0.26
CA GLU A 7 -8.44 21.60 -0.74
C GLU A 7 -7.72 20.49 -1.53
N GLU A 8 -7.11 20.85 -2.66
CA GLU A 8 -6.35 19.93 -3.50
C GLU A 8 -4.84 19.99 -3.18
N GLY A 9 -4.17 18.82 -3.18
CA GLY A 9 -2.73 18.69 -2.97
C GLY A 9 -2.27 17.25 -3.13
N VAL A 10 -0.96 16.98 -3.10
CA VAL A 10 -0.45 15.59 -3.09
C VAL A 10 -0.39 15.11 -1.65
N PHE A 11 -1.23 14.12 -1.31
CA PHE A 11 -1.25 13.48 0.00
C PHE A 11 -1.80 12.05 -0.11
N VAL A 12 -1.58 11.26 0.93
CA VAL A 12 -2.09 9.89 1.11
C VAL A 12 -2.96 9.80 2.37
N HIS A 13 -3.67 8.69 2.56
CA HIS A 13 -4.54 8.53 3.73
C HIS A 13 -3.74 8.22 5.00
N SER A 14 -2.60 7.55 4.87
CA SER A 14 -1.83 7.08 6.04
C SER A 14 -0.33 7.01 5.78
N PHE A 15 0.44 7.15 6.85
CA PHE A 15 1.86 6.82 6.91
C PHE A 15 2.08 5.66 7.86
N ILE A 16 2.92 4.71 7.48
CA ILE A 16 3.17 3.49 8.24
C ILE A 16 4.67 3.34 8.49
N ASP A 17 5.02 3.13 9.75
CA ASP A 17 6.36 2.76 10.20
C ASP A 17 6.29 1.52 11.13
N SER A 18 7.41 1.13 11.72
CA SER A 18 7.50 0.00 12.64
C SER A 18 6.66 0.15 13.92
N ASP A 19 6.41 1.38 14.37
CA ASP A 19 5.74 1.68 15.64
C ASP A 19 4.27 2.13 15.45
N THR A 20 3.95 2.73 14.31
CA THR A 20 2.73 3.54 14.12
C THR A 20 2.10 3.35 12.75
N ILE A 21 0.76 3.21 12.74
CA ILE A 21 -0.09 3.45 11.57
C ILE A 21 -0.77 4.80 11.78
N LEU A 22 -0.21 5.86 11.19
CA LEU A 22 -0.70 7.23 11.34
C LEU A 22 -1.69 7.56 10.21
N ARG A 23 -2.98 7.63 10.54
CA ARG A 23 -4.03 8.08 9.61
C ARG A 23 -4.13 9.60 9.64
N ILE A 24 -3.97 10.23 8.48
CA ILE A 24 -4.00 11.69 8.33
C ILE A 24 -5.20 12.18 7.50
N ALA A 25 -5.88 11.27 6.81
CA ALA A 25 -7.04 11.55 5.99
C ALA A 25 -8.09 10.43 6.18
N ASP A 26 -9.35 10.81 6.06
CA ASP A 26 -10.51 9.92 5.97
C ASP A 26 -10.49 9.11 4.66
N GLU A 27 -10.54 7.78 4.80
CA GLU A 27 -10.60 6.77 3.75
C GLU A 27 -11.95 6.65 3.04
N ASP A 28 -12.94 7.48 3.37
CA ASP A 28 -14.16 7.63 2.58
C ASP A 28 -14.05 8.79 1.55
N TYR A 29 -12.96 9.55 1.59
CA TYR A 29 -12.61 10.61 0.63
C TYR A 29 -11.34 10.28 -0.16
N LYS A 30 -11.32 10.65 -1.44
CA LYS A 30 -10.20 10.44 -2.36
C LYS A 30 -8.93 11.16 -1.87
N ALA A 31 -7.82 10.43 -1.82
CA ALA A 31 -6.46 10.99 -1.77
C ALA A 31 -5.84 11.17 -3.17
N GLN A 32 -4.74 11.91 -3.25
CA GLN A 32 -4.17 12.42 -4.50
C GLN A 32 -2.71 11.99 -4.73
N GLY A 33 -2.29 10.85 -4.15
CA GLY A 33 -0.91 10.35 -4.18
C GLY A 33 -0.62 9.25 -5.21
N ALA A 34 -1.61 8.60 -5.81
CA ALA A 34 -1.43 7.42 -6.69
C ALA A 34 -1.62 7.71 -8.19
N GLY A 35 -1.70 8.98 -8.60
CA GLY A 35 -2.00 9.35 -9.99
C GLY A 35 -3.48 9.39 -10.34
N ALA A 36 -3.82 10.14 -11.39
CA ALA A 36 -5.21 10.54 -11.69
C ALA A 36 -6.19 9.38 -11.88
N ASN A 37 -5.71 8.25 -12.43
CA ASN A 37 -6.54 7.10 -12.74
C ASN A 37 -6.79 6.19 -11.53
N ALA A 38 -5.86 6.12 -10.58
CA ALA A 38 -5.98 5.31 -9.37
C ALA A 38 -6.60 6.08 -8.20
N ASN A 39 -6.35 7.39 -8.12
CA ASN A 39 -6.79 8.25 -7.01
C ASN A 39 -8.26 8.02 -6.61
N PRO A 40 -9.25 8.00 -7.53
CA PRO A 40 -10.65 7.81 -7.14
C PRO A 40 -10.94 6.44 -6.50
N TYR A 41 -10.14 5.41 -6.74
CA TYR A 41 -10.54 4.03 -6.46
C TYR A 41 -9.88 3.42 -5.22
N TYR A 42 -8.71 3.90 -4.81
CA TYR A 42 -7.89 3.21 -3.81
C TYR A 42 -7.63 4.03 -2.55
N ILE A 43 -7.59 3.32 -1.42
CA ILE A 43 -6.98 3.80 -0.17
C ILE A 43 -5.47 3.73 -0.35
N GLN A 44 -4.77 4.77 0.08
CA GLN A 44 -3.35 5.02 -0.21
C GLN A 44 -2.58 5.19 1.10
N PHE A 45 -1.45 4.51 1.24
CA PHE A 45 -0.54 4.70 2.37
C PHE A 45 0.91 4.76 1.89
N GLU A 46 1.76 5.42 2.68
CA GLU A 46 3.18 5.53 2.46
C GLU A 46 3.96 4.77 3.54
N LEU A 47 5.06 4.13 3.13
CA LEU A 47 6.00 3.48 4.04
C LEU A 47 7.16 4.43 4.32
N THR A 48 7.42 4.75 5.59
CA THR A 48 8.62 5.53 5.93
C THR A 48 9.86 4.63 5.90
N HIS A 49 11.04 5.16 5.59
CA HIS A 49 12.22 4.30 5.46
C HIS A 49 12.74 3.84 6.83
N GLU A 50 12.61 2.54 7.09
CA GLU A 50 13.16 1.89 8.27
C GLU A 50 14.69 1.78 8.23
N LYS A 51 15.30 1.82 9.42
CA LYS A 51 16.78 1.84 9.59
C LYS A 51 17.32 0.61 10.32
N SER A 52 16.48 -0.41 10.51
CA SER A 52 16.88 -1.65 11.14
C SER A 52 16.10 -2.83 10.58
N GLN A 53 16.71 -4.01 10.64
CA GLN A 53 16.09 -5.27 10.24
C GLN A 53 14.76 -5.52 10.95
N LYS A 54 14.72 -5.25 12.26
CA LYS A 54 13.52 -5.41 13.08
C LYS A 54 12.44 -4.41 12.64
N GLY A 55 12.80 -3.14 12.48
CA GLY A 55 11.87 -2.09 12.07
C GLY A 55 11.24 -2.38 10.71
N PHE A 56 12.03 -2.81 9.73
CA PHE A 56 11.49 -3.17 8.41
C PHE A 56 10.47 -4.32 8.50
N ALA A 57 10.76 -5.38 9.26
CA ALA A 57 9.82 -6.48 9.43
C ALA A 57 8.54 -6.05 10.15
N GLU A 58 8.65 -5.20 11.19
CA GLU A 58 7.49 -4.66 11.92
C GLU A 58 6.66 -3.71 11.05
N GLN A 59 7.29 -2.89 10.21
CA GLN A 59 6.59 -2.04 9.25
C GLN A 59 5.82 -2.86 8.22
N LEU A 60 6.43 -3.89 7.62
CA LEU A 60 5.73 -4.79 6.69
C LEU A 60 4.53 -5.47 7.35
N ALA A 61 4.69 -5.90 8.60
CA ALA A 61 3.60 -6.46 9.40
C ALA A 61 2.48 -5.44 9.63
N ASN A 62 2.81 -4.19 10.00
CA ASN A 62 1.83 -3.12 10.20
C ASN A 62 1.09 -2.77 8.91
N ALA A 63 1.81 -2.66 7.80
CA ALA A 63 1.22 -2.38 6.48
C ALA A 63 0.29 -3.50 6.02
N ALA A 64 0.69 -4.77 6.21
CA ALA A 64 -0.13 -5.92 5.86
C ALA A 64 -1.38 -6.04 6.75
N TYR A 65 -1.23 -5.83 8.05
CA TYR A 65 -2.35 -5.76 8.99
C TYR A 65 -3.34 -4.66 8.61
N TYR A 66 -2.85 -3.45 8.31
CA TYR A 66 -3.70 -2.32 7.94
C TYR A 66 -4.47 -2.59 6.64
N THR A 67 -3.77 -3.14 5.64
CA THR A 67 -4.39 -3.53 4.37
C THR A 67 -5.47 -4.57 4.59
N ALA A 68 -5.19 -5.63 5.36
CA ALA A 68 -6.18 -6.67 5.69
C ALA A 68 -7.39 -6.10 6.44
N TYR A 69 -7.16 -5.21 7.42
CA TYR A 69 -8.21 -4.53 8.17
C TYR A 69 -9.12 -3.71 7.25
N MET A 70 -8.55 -2.93 6.33
CA MET A 70 -9.34 -2.13 5.39
C MET A 70 -10.11 -3.00 4.40
N LEU A 71 -9.50 -4.06 3.86
CA LEU A 71 -10.22 -5.00 2.99
C LEU A 71 -11.41 -5.63 3.71
N LYS A 72 -11.26 -6.04 4.98
CA LYS A 72 -12.39 -6.53 5.78
C LYS A 72 -13.45 -5.47 6.03
N LYS A 73 -13.03 -4.25 6.40
CA LYS A 73 -13.95 -3.13 6.66
C LYS A 73 -14.89 -2.88 5.47
N TYR A 74 -14.39 -3.05 4.25
CA TYR A 74 -15.14 -2.82 3.01
C TYR A 74 -15.64 -4.10 2.30
N ASP A 75 -15.56 -5.27 2.96
CA ASP A 75 -15.97 -6.57 2.41
C ASP A 75 -15.31 -6.90 1.04
N LEU A 76 -14.02 -6.61 0.94
CA LEU A 76 -13.21 -6.81 -0.27
C LEU A 76 -12.30 -8.04 -0.12
N PRO A 77 -12.12 -8.84 -1.19
CA PRO A 77 -11.20 -9.97 -1.16
C PRO A 77 -9.75 -9.50 -1.18
N VAL A 78 -8.83 -10.39 -0.78
CA VAL A 78 -7.38 -10.19 -0.95
C VAL A 78 -6.99 -10.63 -2.36
N THR A 79 -6.81 -9.69 -3.29
CA THR A 79 -6.42 -9.99 -4.67
C THR A 79 -5.38 -8.99 -5.17
N LEU A 80 -4.34 -9.52 -5.81
CA LEU A 80 -3.31 -8.71 -6.47
C LEU A 80 -3.91 -8.03 -7.71
N GLY A 81 -3.63 -6.75 -7.90
CA GLY A 81 -3.96 -6.00 -9.11
C GLY A 81 -3.47 -6.68 -10.39
N GLN A 82 -4.26 -6.62 -11.46
CA GLN A 82 -3.98 -7.23 -12.75
C GLN A 82 -4.04 -6.18 -13.88
N GLU A 83 -3.46 -6.50 -15.04
CA GLU A 83 -3.42 -5.61 -16.21
C GLU A 83 -4.81 -5.19 -16.74
N ASP A 84 -5.85 -5.97 -16.45
CA ASP A 84 -7.24 -5.66 -16.82
C ASP A 84 -7.91 -4.65 -15.89
N GLY A 85 -7.21 -4.19 -14.85
CA GLY A 85 -7.70 -3.22 -13.88
C GLY A 85 -8.43 -3.84 -12.68
N GLU A 86 -8.53 -5.17 -12.60
CA GLU A 86 -9.13 -5.88 -11.48
C GLU A 86 -8.13 -6.11 -10.35
N GLY A 87 -8.61 -6.13 -9.11
CA GLY A 87 -7.81 -6.43 -7.92
C GLY A 87 -7.91 -5.36 -6.83
N THR A 88 -7.48 -5.71 -5.63
CA THR A 88 -7.67 -4.86 -4.43
C THR A 88 -6.37 -4.37 -3.81
N ILE A 89 -5.24 -4.96 -4.17
CA ILE A 89 -3.90 -4.59 -3.68
C ILE A 89 -3.03 -4.20 -4.88
N TRP A 90 -2.49 -2.99 -4.82
CA TRP A 90 -1.72 -2.36 -5.90
C TRP A 90 -0.48 -1.68 -5.33
N THR A 91 0.67 -1.88 -5.98
CA THR A 91 1.83 -0.98 -5.80
C THR A 91 1.70 0.22 -6.74
N HIS A 92 2.45 1.29 -6.47
CA HIS A 92 2.46 2.45 -7.36
C HIS A 92 3.07 2.10 -8.72
N GLU A 93 4.06 1.21 -8.76
CA GLU A 93 4.59 0.64 -10.00
C GLU A 93 3.49 -0.05 -10.84
N MET A 94 2.66 -0.89 -10.22
CA MET A 94 1.55 -1.55 -10.93
C MET A 94 0.54 -0.53 -11.45
N VAL A 95 0.26 0.53 -10.68
CA VAL A 95 -0.59 1.63 -11.14
C VAL A 95 0.03 2.30 -12.37
N SER A 96 1.32 2.65 -12.34
CA SER A 96 2.04 3.23 -13.47
C SER A 96 1.97 2.36 -14.72
N LEU A 97 2.19 1.04 -14.57
CA LEU A 97 2.23 0.09 -15.67
C LEU A 97 0.87 -0.23 -16.26
N TYR A 98 -0.16 -0.41 -15.42
CA TYR A 98 -1.44 -0.99 -15.83
C TYR A 98 -2.56 0.04 -15.94
N LEU A 99 -2.57 1.04 -15.06
CA LEU A 99 -3.62 2.06 -15.02
C LEU A 99 -3.16 3.39 -15.63
N GLY A 100 -1.86 3.71 -15.56
CA GLY A 100 -1.27 4.97 -15.96
C GLY A 100 -1.69 6.16 -15.09
N GLY A 101 -1.28 7.37 -15.51
CA GLY A 101 -1.58 8.62 -14.78
C GLY A 101 -0.58 8.97 -13.66
N THR A 102 0.52 8.20 -13.57
CA THR A 102 1.72 8.38 -12.75
C THR A 102 2.85 7.58 -13.40
N ASP A 103 4.11 7.87 -13.06
CA ASP A 103 5.33 7.18 -13.54
C ASP A 103 6.21 6.66 -12.38
N HIS A 104 5.64 6.63 -11.18
CA HIS A 104 6.28 6.17 -9.96
C HIS A 104 6.42 4.63 -9.90
N VAL A 105 7.43 4.16 -9.18
CA VAL A 105 7.81 2.73 -9.10
C VAL A 105 7.83 2.17 -7.67
N ASP A 106 7.45 2.99 -6.68
CA ASP A 106 7.39 2.55 -5.28
C ASP A 106 6.31 1.46 -5.06
N PRO A 107 6.50 0.57 -4.07
CA PRO A 107 7.65 0.44 -3.17
C PRO A 107 8.70 -0.58 -3.65
N THR A 108 8.72 -0.97 -4.93
CA THR A 108 9.49 -2.12 -5.44
C THR A 108 10.98 -2.07 -5.09
N ASP A 109 11.65 -0.95 -5.37
CA ASP A 109 13.07 -0.78 -5.06
C ASP A 109 13.33 -0.79 -3.55
N TYR A 110 12.51 -0.07 -2.78
CA TYR A 110 12.64 -0.01 -1.32
C TYR A 110 12.54 -1.41 -0.70
N TRP A 111 11.55 -2.20 -1.09
CA TRP A 111 11.37 -3.56 -0.60
C TRP A 111 12.54 -4.47 -1.00
N THR A 112 12.91 -4.46 -2.29
CA THR A 112 13.97 -5.32 -2.81
C THR A 112 15.32 -5.01 -2.15
N GLU A 113 15.72 -3.75 -2.11
CA GLU A 113 16.99 -3.32 -1.52
C GLU A 113 17.04 -3.59 -0.02
N THR A 114 15.99 -3.22 0.72
CA THR A 114 15.97 -3.36 2.18
C THR A 114 15.91 -4.82 2.61
N ALA A 115 15.14 -5.66 1.92
CA ALA A 115 15.09 -7.09 2.16
C ALA A 115 16.45 -7.75 1.87
N ASN A 116 17.13 -7.35 0.79
CA ASN A 116 18.45 -7.87 0.46
C ASN A 116 19.49 -7.47 1.53
N ASP A 117 19.48 -6.21 1.95
CA ASP A 117 20.43 -5.70 2.93
C ASP A 117 20.26 -6.33 4.31
N TYR A 118 19.01 -6.49 4.77
CA TYR A 118 18.72 -6.95 6.12
C TYR A 118 18.55 -8.46 6.25
N PHE A 119 18.07 -9.14 5.21
CA PHE A 119 17.72 -10.56 5.26
C PHE A 119 18.41 -11.40 4.19
N ARG A 120 19.15 -10.80 3.25
CA ARG A 120 19.79 -11.51 2.12
C ARG A 120 18.77 -12.30 1.30
N THR A 121 17.59 -11.72 1.13
CA THR A 121 16.46 -12.29 0.40
C THR A 121 15.80 -11.21 -0.46
N ASP A 122 14.87 -11.62 -1.30
CA ASP A 122 14.03 -10.71 -2.06
C ASP A 122 12.67 -10.61 -1.36
N TYR A 123 12.02 -9.44 -1.47
CA TYR A 123 10.66 -9.24 -1.00
C TYR A 123 9.91 -8.43 -2.04
N ASP A 124 8.80 -8.98 -2.53
CA ASP A 124 7.99 -8.35 -3.57
C ASP A 124 6.49 -8.24 -3.19
N VAL A 125 5.69 -7.71 -4.12
CA VAL A 125 4.24 -7.54 -3.89
C VAL A 125 3.50 -8.86 -3.65
N LYS A 126 3.98 -9.99 -4.18
CA LYS A 126 3.35 -11.30 -3.93
C LYS A 126 3.60 -11.72 -2.50
N ASP A 127 4.82 -11.54 -1.98
CA ASP A 127 5.12 -11.77 -0.56
C ASP A 127 4.26 -10.88 0.34
N PHE A 128 4.04 -9.62 -0.06
CA PHE A 128 3.15 -8.71 0.66
C PHE A 128 1.70 -9.19 0.64
N VAL A 129 1.17 -9.62 -0.51
CA VAL A 129 -0.19 -10.15 -0.63
C VAL A 129 -0.37 -11.41 0.21
N GLU A 130 0.62 -12.29 0.28
CA GLU A 130 0.61 -13.47 1.17
C GLU A 130 0.53 -13.06 2.65
N LEU A 131 1.32 -12.06 3.06
CA LEU A 131 1.28 -11.55 4.43
C LEU A 131 -0.07 -10.89 4.75
N VAL A 132 -0.62 -10.09 3.83
CA VAL A 132 -1.98 -9.52 3.94
C VAL A 132 -3.00 -10.63 4.09
N GLN A 133 -2.92 -11.69 3.27
CA GLN A 133 -3.82 -12.83 3.33
C GLN A 133 -3.76 -13.54 4.70
N ALA A 134 -2.57 -13.67 5.27
CA ALA A 134 -2.40 -14.24 6.61
C ALA A 134 -3.10 -13.41 7.69
N TYR A 135 -2.93 -12.08 7.68
CA TYR A 135 -3.65 -11.18 8.58
C TYR A 135 -5.17 -11.20 8.34
N TYR A 136 -5.60 -11.19 7.08
CA TYR A 136 -7.01 -11.25 6.70
C TYR A 136 -7.69 -12.52 7.23
N ASN A 137 -6.98 -13.65 7.28
CA ASN A 137 -7.53 -14.89 7.83
C ASN A 137 -7.54 -14.92 9.37
N ALA A 138 -6.70 -14.11 10.02
CA ALA A 138 -6.57 -14.07 11.47
C ALA A 138 -7.51 -13.06 12.16
N CYS A 139 -7.95 -12.03 11.43
CA CYS A 139 -8.85 -10.98 11.94
C CYS A 139 -10.32 -11.38 11.99
#